data_AF-A0A662SRP8-F1
#
_entry.id   AF-A0A662SRP8-F1
#
_cell.length_a   1.000
_cell.length_b   1.000
_cell.length_c   1.000
_cell.angle_alpha   90.00
_cell.angle_beta   90.00
_cell.angle_gamma   90.00
#
_symmetry.space_group_name_H-M   'P 1'
#
loop_
_entity.id
_entity.type
_entity.pdbx_description
1 polymer ?
#
loop_
_entity_poly.entity_id
_entity_poly.type
_entity_poly.pdbx_seq_one_letter_code
_entity_poly.pdbx_strand_id
1 'polypeptide(L)'
;REVGATLGREPVGVAAAAVELASQEAVIHRTQRELAQAASVTEVTVRNRYREFLEKVRPVLKEEDEKAAAAVVPDGASDQQK
;
A
#
# COMPACT_ATOMS: atom_id res chain seq x y z
N ARG A 1 7.90 -4.94 -12.85
CA ARG A 1 7.09 -4.08 -13.75
C ARG A 1 6.99 -2.73 -13.08
N GLU A 2 7.27 -1.62 -13.76
CA GLU A 2 6.95 -0.30 -13.21
C GLU A 2 5.43 -0.09 -13.25
N VAL A 3 4.84 0.26 -12.11
CA VAL A 3 3.44 0.63 -12.00
C VAL A 3 3.34 2.14 -12.24
N GLY A 4 2.88 2.55 -13.42
CA GLY A 4 2.71 3.96 -13.82
C GLY A 4 1.59 4.69 -13.08
N ALA A 5 1.51 4.57 -11.75
CA ALA A 5 0.49 5.21 -10.92
C ALA A 5 0.82 6.66 -10.55
N THR A 6 2.09 7.09 -10.71
CA THR A 6 2.59 8.38 -10.19
C THR A 6 2.98 9.40 -11.27
N LEU A 7 3.01 9.00 -12.55
CA LEU A 7 3.45 9.87 -13.65
C LEU A 7 2.52 11.09 -13.82
N GLY A 8 3.11 12.29 -13.78
CA GLY A 8 2.38 13.56 -13.90
C GLY A 8 1.53 13.94 -12.69
N ARG A 9 1.73 13.28 -11.53
CA ARG A 9 1.02 13.56 -10.28
C ARG A 9 1.90 14.36 -9.32
N GLU A 10 1.29 15.21 -8.50
CA GLU A 10 2.04 15.89 -7.43
C GLU A 10 2.53 14.89 -6.37
N PRO A 11 3.81 14.94 -5.95
CA PRO A 11 4.41 14.00 -5.00
C PRO A 11 3.65 13.90 -3.67
N VAL A 12 3.13 15.03 -3.18
CA VAL A 12 2.41 15.10 -1.89
C VAL A 12 1.11 14.30 -1.93
N GLY A 13 0.32 14.43 -3.00
CA GLY A 13 -0.92 13.65 -3.15
C GLY A 13 -0.66 12.16 -3.31
N VAL A 14 0.45 11.79 -3.96
CA VAL A 14 0.90 10.39 -4.08
C VAL A 14 1.28 9.82 -2.71
N ALA A 15 2.05 10.56 -1.92
CA ALA A 15 2.44 10.15 -0.56
C ALA A 15 1.22 10.00 0.35
N ALA A 16 0.26 10.93 0.30
CA ALA A 16 -0.97 10.86 1.10
C ALA A 16 -1.78 9.59 0.80
N ALA A 17 -1.92 9.23 -0.48
CA ALA A 17 -2.64 8.01 -0.89
C ALA A 17 -1.91 6.72 -0.51
N ALA A 18 -0.57 6.72 -0.59
CA ALA A 18 0.23 5.60 -0.15
C ALA A 18 0.03 5.34 1.35
N VAL A 19 0.02 6.41 2.16
CA VAL A 19 -0.22 6.31 3.61
C VAL A 19 -1.66 5.88 3.91
N GLU A 20 -2.66 6.37 3.17
CA GLU A 20 -4.05 5.92 3.32
C GLU A 20 -4.20 4.41 3.03
N LEU A 21 -3.60 3.94 1.94
CA LEU A 21 -3.62 2.53 1.57
C LEU A 21 -2.95 1.65 2.64
N ALA A 22 -1.75 2.06 3.11
CA ALA A 22 -1.04 1.35 4.16
C ALA A 22 -1.82 1.34 5.49
N SER A 23 -2.45 2.46 5.84
CA SER A 23 -3.28 2.57 7.06
C SER A 23 -4.46 1.60 7.00
N GLN A 24 -5.09 1.45 5.84
CA GLN A 24 -6.21 0.53 5.67
C GLN A 24 -5.78 -0.94 5.80
N GLU A 25 -4.68 -1.35 5.18
CA GLU A 25 -4.17 -2.72 5.28
C GLU A 25 -3.67 -3.02 6.70
N ALA A 26 -3.16 -2.02 7.42
CA ALA A 26 -2.80 -2.13 8.85
C ALA A 26 -3.99 -1.98 9.82
N VAL A 27 -5.22 -1.83 9.31
CA VAL A 27 -6.46 -1.63 10.10
C VAL A 27 -6.39 -0.38 11.02
N ILE A 28 -5.51 0.56 10.71
CA ILE A 28 -5.35 1.81 11.44
C ILE A 28 -6.44 2.78 10.98
N HIS A 29 -7.29 3.20 11.91
CA HIS A 29 -8.35 4.16 11.62
C HIS A 29 -7.77 5.57 11.48
N ARG A 30 -7.82 6.09 10.25
CA ARG A 30 -7.51 7.47 9.90
C ARG A 30 -8.60 7.97 8.95
N THR A 31 -9.07 9.18 9.20
CA THR A 31 -10.03 9.83 8.31
C THR A 31 -9.30 10.48 7.14
N GLN A 32 -9.96 10.59 5.99
CA GLN A 32 -9.41 11.31 4.83
C GLN A 32 -9.13 12.78 5.15
N ARG A 33 -9.88 13.37 6.08
CA ARG A 33 -9.66 14.72 6.59
C ARG A 33 -8.34 14.85 7.34
N GLU A 34 -8.04 13.92 8.25
CA GLU A 34 -6.76 13.90 8.99
C GLU A 34 -5.58 13.75 8.05
N LEU A 35 -5.70 12.86 7.05
CA LEU A 35 -4.69 12.66 6.01
C LEU A 35 -4.51 13.91 5.15
N ALA A 36 -5.60 14.53 4.70
CA ALA A 36 -5.57 15.76 3.91
C ALA A 36 -4.92 16.91 4.68
N GLN A 37 -5.25 17.06 5.96
CA GLN A 37 -4.67 18.07 6.83
C GLN A 37 -3.17 17.83 7.08
N ALA A 38 -2.78 16.58 7.37
CA ALA A 38 -1.37 16.22 7.58
C ALA A 38 -0.52 16.43 6.32
N ALA A 39 -1.08 16.14 5.14
CA ALA A 39 -0.40 16.29 3.87
C ALA A 39 -0.57 17.69 3.25
N SER A 40 -1.26 18.64 3.90
CA SER A 40 -1.54 19.98 3.35
C SER A 40 -2.20 19.96 1.96
N VAL A 41 -3.12 19.02 1.73
CA VAL A 41 -3.89 18.89 0.48
C VAL A 41 -5.39 18.88 0.77
N THR A 42 -6.21 18.87 -0.28
CA THR A 42 -7.65 18.73 -0.11
C THR A 42 -8.05 17.26 0.05
N GLU A 43 -9.17 17.01 0.75
CA GLU A 43 -9.75 15.66 0.84
C GLU A 43 -10.05 15.05 -0.54
N VAL A 44 -10.43 15.88 -1.52
CA VAL A 44 -10.69 15.43 -2.90
C VAL A 44 -9.39 14.95 -3.57
N THR A 45 -8.26 15.62 -3.32
CA THR A 45 -6.95 15.19 -3.80
C THR A 45 -6.60 13.81 -3.25
N VAL A 46 -6.73 13.62 -1.93
CA VAL A 46 -6.46 12.34 -1.25
C VAL A 46 -7.34 11.23 -1.85
N ARG A 47 -8.65 11.46 -1.92
CA ARG A 47 -9.63 10.50 -2.41
C ARG A 47 -9.40 10.09 -3.87
N ASN A 48 -9.05 11.05 -4.74
CA ASN A 48 -8.76 10.78 -6.14
C ASN A 48 -7.47 9.96 -6.32
N ARG A 49 -6.44 10.22 -5.49
CA ARG A 49 -5.17 9.48 -5.53
C ARG A 49 -5.34 8.07 -4.97
N TYR A 50 -6.05 7.94 -3.87
CA TYR A 50 -6.33 6.66 -3.23
C TYR A 50 -7.11 5.70 -4.14
N ARG A 51 -8.14 6.18 -4.87
CA ARG A 51 -8.82 5.36 -5.88
C ARG A 51 -7.87 4.83 -6.95
N GLU A 52 -6.98 5.68 -7.43
CA GLU A 52 -6.00 5.28 -8.45
C GLU A 52 -5.02 4.23 -7.92
N PHE A 53 -4.64 4.33 -6.65
CA PHE A 53 -3.82 3.34 -5.95
C PHE A 53 -4.56 2.02 -5.75
N LEU A 54 -5.85 2.05 -5.40
CA LEU A 54 -6.66 0.84 -5.30
C LEU A 54 -6.74 0.08 -6.63
N GLU A 55 -6.83 0.80 -7.75
CA GLU A 55 -6.95 0.19 -9.09
C GLU A 55 -5.62 -0.33 -9.61
N LYS A 56 -4.52 0.42 -9.41
CA LYS A 56 -3.22 0.14 -10.06
C LYS A 56 -2.19 -0.50 -9.14
N VAL A 57 -2.18 -0.15 -7.86
CA VAL A 57 -1.12 -0.54 -6.91
C VAL A 57 -1.55 -1.74 -6.07
N ARG A 58 -2.78 -1.74 -5.54
CA ARG A 58 -3.27 -2.81 -4.66
C ARG A 58 -3.20 -4.22 -5.29
N PRO A 59 -3.54 -4.45 -6.57
CA PRO A 59 -3.44 -5.78 -7.16
C PRO A 59 -1.99 -6.29 -7.18
N VAL A 60 -1.04 -5.40 -7.46
CA VAL A 60 0.39 -5.73 -7.50
C VAL A 60 0.90 -6.11 -6.11
N LEU A 61 0.49 -5.38 -5.07
CA LEU A 61 0.85 -5.69 -3.69
C LEU A 61 0.35 -7.09 -3.27
N LYS A 62 -0.88 -7.46 -3.66
CA LYS A 62 -1.43 -8.79 -3.36
C LYS A 62 -0.66 -9.93 -4.06
N GLU A 63 -0.29 -9.73 -5.33
CA GLU A 63 0.54 -10.71 -6.05
C GLU A 63 1.92 -10.89 -5.39
N GLU A 64 2.48 -9.81 -4.82
CA GLU A 64 3.76 -9.84 -4.10
C GLU A 64 3.64 -10.53 -2.74
N ASP A 65 2.59 -10.23 -1.96
CA ASP A 65 2.31 -10.89 -0.69
C ASP A 65 2.07 -12.41 -0.86
N GLU A 66 1.33 -12.81 -1.90
CA GLU A 66 1.11 -14.23 -2.23
C GLU A 66 2.39 -14.95 -2.65
N LYS A 67 3.25 -14.29 -3.45
CA LYS A 67 4.57 -14.83 -3.79
C LYS A 67 5.49 -14.91 -2.58
N ALA A 68 5.48 -13.91 -1.70
CA ALA A 68 6.27 -13.91 -0.48
C ALA A 68 5.81 -15.04 0.47
N ALA A 69 4.49 -15.21 0.63
CA ALA A 69 3.92 -16.32 1.40
C ALA A 69 4.27 -17.70 0.81
N ALA A 70 4.29 -17.83 -0.52
CA ALA A 70 4.70 -19.07 -1.19
C ALA A 70 6.20 -19.37 -1.09
N ALA A 71 7.05 -18.35 -0.89
CA ALA A 71 8.50 -18.49 -0.73
C ALA A 71 8.92 -18.73 0.74
N VAL A 72 8.07 -18.37 1.72
CA VAL A 72 8.25 -18.70 3.14
C VAL A 72 7.77 -20.14 3.39
N VAL A 73 8.54 -21.10 2.88
CA VAL A 73 8.47 -22.49 3.31
C VAL A 73 9.25 -22.59 4.64
N PRO A 74 8.73 -23.24 5.70
CA PRO A 74 9.36 -23.22 7.01
C PRO A 74 10.72 -23.91 6.94
N ASP A 75 11.78 -23.15 7.24
CA ASP A 75 13.07 -23.69 7.63
C ASP A 75 12.88 -24.39 8.98
N GLY A 76 12.54 -25.67 8.89
CA GLY A 76 12.12 -26.51 10.00
C GLY A 76 12.24 -27.99 9.64
N ALA A 77 13.22 -28.35 8.81
CA ALA A 77 13.70 -29.72 8.78
C ALA A 77 14.50 -29.94 10.07
N SER A 78 13.78 -30.43 11.07
CA SER A 78 14.33 -30.80 12.37
C SER A 78 15.54 -31.71 12.17
N ASP A 79 16.70 -31.20 12.54
CA ASP A 79 17.85 -31.98 12.93
C ASP A 79 17.45 -32.72 14.22
N GLN A 80 16.86 -33.91 14.05
CA GLN A 80 16.71 -34.88 15.13
C GLN A 80 17.39 -36.16 14.69
N GLN A 81 18.64 -36.25 15.15
CA GLN A 81 19.44 -37.45 15.33
C GLN A 81 18.59 -38.69 15.61
N LYS A 82 18.72 -39.70 14.74
CA LYS A 82 18.95 -41.07 15.19
C LYS A 82 19.69 -41.91 14.15
#